data_AF-A0A8T5BCQ1-F1
#
_entry.id   AF-A0A8T5BCQ1-F1
#
_cell.length_a   1.000
_cell.length_b   1.000
_cell.length_c   1.000
_cell.angle_alpha   90.00
_cell.angle_beta   90.00
_cell.angle_gamma   90.00
#
_symmetry.space_group_name_H-M   'P 1'
#
loop_
_entity.id
_entity.type
_entity.pdbx_description
1 polymer ?
#
loop_
_entity_poly.entity_id
_entity_poly.type
_entity_poly.pdbx_seq_one_letter_code
_entity_poly.pdbx_strand_id
1 'polypeptide(L)'
;MVDINGNDEAAWKGANKLIDETVEEIMLNVFGKRTFERILRIMREKYSLKINKISEKPQVFSKALRGIVGDNSIIIEDLIVESLYLKIGLKSRWKRNYSFSDYIKEIRKLIEMRDSIQY
;
A
#
# COMPACT_ATOMS: atom_id res chain seq x y z
N MET A 1 -27.71 -12.70 8.02
CA MET A 1 -27.15 -12.06 6.82
C MET A 1 -27.11 -10.58 7.13
N VAL A 2 -25.92 -10.02 7.34
CA VAL A 2 -25.78 -8.59 7.61
C VAL A 2 -25.57 -7.92 6.26
N ASP A 3 -26.50 -7.05 5.88
CA ASP A 3 -26.36 -6.22 4.69
C ASP A 3 -25.16 -5.29 4.88
N ILE A 4 -24.10 -5.57 4.13
CA ILE A 4 -22.89 -4.74 4.08
C ILE A 4 -23.25 -3.54 3.20
N ASN A 5 -23.78 -2.50 3.83
CA ASN A 5 -24.28 -1.29 3.19
C ASN A 5 -23.21 -0.61 2.31
N GLY A 6 -23.61 -0.09 1.15
CA GLY A 6 -22.73 0.53 0.14
C GLY A 6 -21.87 1.72 0.59
N ASN A 7 -21.99 2.17 1.84
CA ASN A 7 -21.09 3.15 2.46
C ASN A 7 -19.71 2.54 2.76
N ASP A 8 -19.68 1.30 3.22
CA ASP A 8 -18.42 0.60 3.50
C ASP A 8 -17.66 0.42 2.18
N GLU A 9 -18.33 -0.08 1.13
CA GLU A 9 -17.70 -0.32 -0.18
C GLU A 9 -17.04 0.94 -0.78
N ALA A 10 -17.63 2.11 -0.58
CA ALA A 10 -17.06 3.39 -1.02
C ALA A 10 -15.79 3.78 -0.22
N ALA A 11 -15.81 3.62 1.10
CA ALA A 11 -14.65 3.86 1.96
C ALA A 11 -13.49 2.90 1.63
N TRP A 12 -13.76 1.62 1.44
CA TRP A 12 -12.77 0.61 1.02
C TRP A 12 -12.14 0.96 -0.34
N LYS A 13 -12.94 1.47 -1.29
CA LYS A 13 -12.45 1.93 -2.60
C LYS A 13 -11.55 3.16 -2.47
N GLY A 14 -11.90 4.11 -1.59
CA GLY A 14 -11.07 5.29 -1.30
C GLY A 14 -9.73 4.93 -0.69
N ALA A 15 -9.73 4.08 0.34
CA ALA A 15 -8.51 3.64 1.02
C ALA A 15 -7.58 2.85 0.09
N ASN A 16 -8.13 1.89 -0.66
CA ASN A 16 -7.35 1.08 -1.60
C ASN A 16 -6.69 1.93 -2.68
N LYS A 17 -7.45 2.89 -3.23
CA LYS A 17 -6.94 3.82 -4.24
C LYS A 17 -5.77 4.65 -3.71
N LEU A 18 -5.93 5.26 -2.52
CA LEU A 18 -4.87 6.06 -1.89
C LEU A 18 -3.58 5.23 -1.69
N ILE A 19 -3.73 3.98 -1.24
CA ILE A 19 -2.61 3.06 -1.02
C ILE A 19 -1.89 2.75 -2.34
N ASP A 20 -2.65 2.31 -3.35
CA ASP A 20 -2.09 1.90 -4.64
C ASP A 20 -1.40 3.07 -5.36
N GLU A 21 -2.00 4.26 -5.34
CA GLU A 21 -1.43 5.49 -5.92
C GLU A 21 -0.15 5.93 -5.20
N THR A 22 -0.12 5.84 -3.86
CA THR A 22 1.08 6.20 -3.09
C THR A 22 2.22 5.23 -3.37
N VAL A 23 1.93 3.93 -3.50
CA VAL A 23 2.95 2.94 -3.88
C VAL A 23 3.47 3.24 -5.30
N GLU A 24 2.58 3.53 -6.25
CA GLU A 24 2.97 3.87 -7.61
C GLU A 24 3.87 5.11 -7.65
N GLU A 25 3.49 6.17 -6.94
CA GLU A 25 4.25 7.41 -6.83
C GLU A 25 5.66 7.17 -6.29
N ILE A 26 5.79 6.50 -5.14
CA ILE A 26 7.08 6.25 -4.51
C ILE A 26 7.97 5.36 -5.38
N MET A 27 7.42 4.29 -5.95
CA MET A 27 8.16 3.39 -6.83
C MET A 27 8.64 4.10 -8.10
N LEU A 28 7.80 4.95 -8.70
CA LEU A 28 8.18 5.76 -9.85
C LEU A 28 9.31 6.74 -9.51
N ASN A 29 9.23 7.40 -8.35
CA ASN A 29 10.22 8.38 -7.90
C ASN A 29 11.58 7.72 -7.59
N VAL A 30 11.57 6.56 -6.93
CA VAL A 30 12.79 5.84 -6.53
C VAL A 30 13.51 5.25 -7.75
N PHE A 31 12.78 4.60 -8.65
CA PHE A 31 13.38 3.83 -9.74
C PHE A 31 13.45 4.56 -11.08
N GLY A 32 12.66 5.62 -11.24
CA GLY A 32 12.40 6.25 -12.53
C GLY A 32 11.57 5.36 -13.47
N LYS A 33 10.93 6.00 -14.45
CA LYS A 33 9.93 5.37 -15.33
C LYS A 33 10.38 4.04 -15.95
N ARG A 34 11.55 4.01 -16.61
CA ARG A 34 12.03 2.81 -17.34
C ARG A 34 12.25 1.60 -16.44
N THR A 35 12.83 1.82 -15.26
CA THR A 35 13.11 0.73 -14.32
C THR A 35 11.82 0.29 -13.65
N PHE A 36 10.96 1.24 -13.26
CA PHE A 36 9.65 0.96 -12.69
C PHE A 36 8.77 0.11 -13.63
N GLU A 37 8.71 0.43 -14.92
CA GLU A 37 7.98 -0.37 -15.92
C GLU A 37 8.46 -1.84 -15.98
N ARG A 38 9.77 -2.07 -15.85
CA ARG A 38 10.35 -3.43 -15.78
C ARG A 38 9.96 -4.14 -14.48
N ILE A 39 10.00 -3.44 -13.35
CA ILE A 39 9.55 -3.98 -12.05
C ILE A 39 8.08 -4.38 -12.15
N LEU A 40 7.21 -3.52 -12.67
CA LEU A 40 5.78 -3.82 -12.85
C LEU A 40 5.56 -5.03 -13.75
N ARG A 41 6.36 -5.18 -14.82
CA ARG A 41 6.31 -6.36 -15.67
C ARG A 41 6.65 -7.64 -14.88
N ILE A 42 7.73 -7.63 -14.11
CA ILE A 42 8.13 -8.77 -13.28
C ILE A 42 7.06 -9.09 -12.22
N MET A 43 6.50 -8.08 -11.55
CA MET A 43 5.41 -8.25 -10.58
C MET A 43 4.17 -8.90 -11.20
N ARG A 44 3.79 -8.48 -12.42
CA ARG A 44 2.67 -9.09 -13.14
C ARG A 44 2.95 -10.52 -13.55
N GLU A 45 4.10 -10.78 -14.16
CA GLU A 45 4.43 -12.07 -14.77
C GLU A 45 4.78 -13.15 -13.74
N LYS A 46 5.51 -12.80 -12.68
CA LYS A 46 6.01 -13.77 -11.68
C LYS A 46 5.17 -13.86 -10.42
N TYR A 47 4.46 -12.78 -10.06
CA TYR A 47 3.74 -12.69 -8.79
C TYR A 47 2.23 -12.46 -8.97
N SER A 48 1.74 -12.37 -10.21
CA SER A 48 0.34 -12.09 -10.54
C SER A 48 -0.19 -10.84 -9.82
N LEU A 49 0.67 -9.83 -9.66
CA LEU A 49 0.40 -8.59 -8.94
C LEU A 49 0.37 -7.40 -9.89
N LYS A 50 -0.72 -6.63 -9.87
CA LYS A 50 -0.86 -5.35 -10.58
C LYS A 50 -0.69 -4.19 -9.61
N ILE A 51 -0.26 -3.03 -10.10
CA ILE A 51 -0.02 -1.83 -9.26
C ILE A 51 -1.28 -1.38 -8.52
N ASN A 52 -2.44 -1.45 -9.18
CA ASN A 52 -3.76 -1.11 -8.62
C ASN A 52 -4.41 -2.22 -7.76
N LYS A 53 -3.59 -3.14 -7.25
CA LYS A 53 -4.01 -4.30 -6.45
C LYS A 53 -3.06 -4.58 -5.28
N ILE A 54 -2.16 -3.64 -4.97
CA ILE A 54 -1.16 -3.82 -3.92
C ILE A 54 -1.81 -3.73 -2.56
N SER A 55 -2.72 -2.78 -2.39
CA SER A 55 -3.58 -2.65 -1.23
C SER A 55 -4.21 -4.00 -0.87
N GLU A 56 -4.78 -4.72 -1.83
CA GLU A 56 -5.44 -6.03 -1.65
C GLU A 56 -4.46 -7.16 -1.29
N LYS A 57 -3.19 -7.07 -1.70
CA LYS A 57 -2.19 -8.13 -1.55
C LYS A 57 -0.83 -7.60 -1.06
N PRO A 58 -0.75 -6.90 0.07
CA PRO A 58 0.47 -6.20 0.51
C PRO A 58 1.62 -7.15 0.84
N GLN A 59 1.32 -8.36 1.32
CA GLN A 59 2.30 -9.43 1.52
C GLN A 59 2.93 -9.93 0.21
N VAL A 60 2.15 -9.94 -0.88
CA VAL A 60 2.65 -10.32 -2.21
C VAL A 60 3.54 -9.21 -2.75
N PHE A 61 3.16 -7.94 -2.54
CA PHE A 61 3.99 -6.80 -2.88
C PHE A 61 5.34 -6.85 -2.16
N SER A 62 5.36 -6.97 -0.83
CA SER A 62 6.60 -7.02 -0.04
C SER A 62 7.52 -8.17 -0.50
N LYS A 63 6.95 -9.37 -0.69
CA LYS A 63 7.68 -10.52 -1.24
C LYS A 63 8.24 -10.24 -2.64
N ALA A 64 7.44 -9.66 -3.53
CA ALA A 64 7.83 -9.38 -4.90
C ALA A 64 8.93 -8.32 -4.97
N LEU A 65 8.79 -7.24 -4.19
CA LEU A 65 9.76 -6.16 -4.12
C LEU A 65 11.11 -6.71 -3.64
N ARG A 66 11.13 -7.43 -2.51
CA ARG A 66 12.35 -8.08 -2.00
C ARG A 66 12.97 -9.02 -3.02
N GLY A 67 12.15 -9.80 -3.73
CA GLY A 67 12.64 -10.71 -4.78
C GLY A 67 13.24 -10.01 -6.01
N ILE A 68 12.94 -8.72 -6.23
CA ILE A 68 13.43 -7.94 -7.37
C ILE A 68 14.62 -7.06 -6.98
N VAL A 69 14.58 -6.42 -5.81
CA VAL A 69 15.55 -5.38 -5.40
C VAL A 69 16.42 -5.81 -4.22
N GLY A 70 16.22 -7.03 -3.70
CA GLY A 70 16.96 -7.56 -2.56
C GLY A 70 16.52 -6.96 -1.23
N ASP A 71 17.37 -7.11 -0.22
CA ASP A 71 17.04 -6.70 1.16
C ASP A 71 16.86 -5.19 1.34
N ASN A 72 17.32 -4.39 0.39
CA ASN A 72 17.07 -2.93 0.36
C ASN A 72 15.60 -2.58 0.11
N SER A 73 14.74 -3.57 -0.18
CA SER A 73 13.29 -3.37 -0.29
C SER A 73 12.69 -2.74 0.98
N ILE A 74 13.27 -2.99 2.16
CA ILE A 74 12.77 -2.48 3.43
C ILE A 74 12.74 -0.95 3.48
N ILE A 75 13.75 -0.29 2.89
CA ILE A 75 13.83 1.18 2.85
C ILE A 75 12.66 1.75 2.03
N ILE A 76 12.29 1.06 0.95
CA ILE A 76 11.20 1.47 0.07
C ILE A 76 9.84 1.22 0.74
N GLU A 77 9.70 0.10 1.44
CA GLU A 77 8.51 -0.19 2.26
C GLU A 77 8.31 0.88 3.34
N ASP A 78 9.37 1.27 4.04
CA ASP A 78 9.34 2.32 5.06
C ASP A 78 8.93 3.68 4.44
N LEU A 79 9.51 4.06 3.30
CA LEU A 79 9.13 5.29 2.59
C LEU A 79 7.65 5.31 2.18
N ILE A 80 7.12 4.18 1.71
CA ILE A 80 5.70 4.05 1.36
C ILE A 80 4.84 4.25 2.62
N VAL A 81 5.18 3.55 3.71
CA VAL A 81 4.43 3.62 4.98
C VAL A 81 4.43 5.05 5.52
N GLU A 82 5.59 5.69 5.58
CA GLU A 82 5.72 7.08 6.03
C GLU A 82 4.87 8.04 5.18
N SER A 83 4.93 7.92 3.86
CA SER A 83 4.13 8.73 2.93
C SER A 83 2.63 8.55 3.16
N LEU A 84 2.18 7.31 3.39
CA LEU A 84 0.77 7.02 3.67
C LEU A 84 0.30 7.66 4.98
N TYR A 85 1.07 7.53 6.06
CA TYR A 85 0.74 8.20 7.33
C TYR A 85 0.64 9.72 7.16
N LEU A 86 1.59 10.33 6.44
CA LEU A 86 1.56 11.77 6.18
C LEU A 86 0.34 12.20 5.37
N LYS A 87 -0.02 11.44 4.31
CA LYS A 87 -1.21 11.72 3.48
C LYS A 87 -2.52 11.64 4.25
N ILE A 88 -2.59 10.82 5.31
CA ILE A 88 -3.76 10.77 6.21
C ILE A 88 -3.65 11.74 7.41
N GLY A 89 -2.64 12.61 7.45
CA GLY A 89 -2.47 13.65 8.47
C GLY A 89 -1.86 13.16 9.79
N LEU A 90 -1.23 11.99 9.78
CA LEU A 90 -0.62 11.37 10.96
C LEU A 90 0.91 11.32 10.83
N LYS A 91 1.59 11.26 11.98
CA LYS A 91 3.02 10.93 12.00
C LYS A 91 3.17 9.43 12.10
N SER A 92 3.91 8.84 11.15
CA SER A 92 4.31 7.43 11.24
C SER A 92 5.07 7.19 12.53
N ARG A 93 4.82 6.06 13.18
CA ARG A 93 5.60 5.58 14.31
C ARG A 93 6.05 4.17 13.99
N TRP A 94 7.35 3.95 14.03
CA TRP A 94 7.89 2.60 13.89
C TRP A 94 7.36 1.71 15.01
N LYS A 95 6.85 0.54 14.63
CA LYS A 95 6.33 -0.49 15.52
C LYS A 95 7.16 -1.75 15.36
N ARG A 96 7.69 -2.24 16.47
CA ARG A 96 8.45 -3.49 16.50
C ARG A 96 7.55 -4.64 16.01
N ASN A 97 8.11 -5.50 15.15
CA ASN A 97 7.48 -6.67 14.55
C ASN A 97 6.33 -6.37 13.55
N TYR A 98 6.16 -5.13 13.11
CA TYR A 98 5.24 -4.86 12.01
C TYR A 98 5.88 -5.16 10.66
N SER A 99 5.19 -5.97 9.86
CA SER A 99 5.46 -6.10 8.44
C SER A 99 4.78 -4.97 7.67
N PHE A 100 5.18 -4.78 6.40
CA PHE A 100 4.47 -3.90 5.48
C PHE A 100 2.96 -4.18 5.44
N SER A 101 2.55 -5.45 5.44
CA SER A 101 1.13 -5.85 5.45
C SER A 101 0.39 -5.36 6.70
N ASP A 102 1.07 -5.33 7.85
CA ASP A 102 0.46 -4.88 9.10
C ASP A 102 0.21 -3.36 9.08
N TYR A 103 1.17 -2.58 8.57
CA TYR A 103 0.97 -1.14 8.37
C TYR A 103 -0.16 -0.84 7.38
N ILE A 104 -0.21 -1.55 6.24
CA ILE A 104 -1.29 -1.36 5.25
C ILE A 104 -2.66 -1.67 5.86
N LYS A 105 -2.78 -2.72 6.67
CA LYS A 105 -4.02 -3.05 7.39
C LYS A 105 -4.40 -1.97 8.41
N GLU A 106 -3.43 -1.41 9.12
CA GLU A 106 -3.68 -0.32 10.05
C GLU A 106 -4.15 0.95 9.34
N ILE A 107 -3.46 1.36 8.28
CA ILE A 107 -3.80 2.55 7.50
C ILE A 107 -5.23 2.47 6.97
N ARG A 108 -5.66 1.30 6.48
CA ARG A 108 -7.06 1.09 6.09
C ARG A 108 -8.04 1.37 7.22
N LYS A 109 -7.81 0.76 8.39
CA LYS A 109 -8.66 0.96 9.57
C LYS A 109 -8.72 2.43 9.98
N LEU A 110 -7.60 3.16 9.88
CA LEU A 110 -7.54 4.58 10.21
C LEU A 110 -8.35 5.43 9.23
N ILE A 111 -8.33 5.10 7.94
CA ILE A 111 -9.14 5.78 6.92
C ILE A 111 -10.64 5.51 7.18
N GLU A 112 -11.00 4.25 7.42
CA GLU A 112 -12.38 3.84 7.74
C GLU A 112 -12.93 4.53 9.00
N MET A 113 -12.12 4.60 10.07
CA MET A 113 -12.50 5.28 11.32
C MET A 113 -12.70 6.78 11.12
N ARG A 114 -11.89 7.43 10.28
CA ARG A 114 -12.02 8.86 9.99
C ARG A 114 -13.34 9.17 9.28
N ASP A 115 -13.73 8.33 8.32
CA ASP A 115 -14.97 8.52 7.57
C ASP A 115 -16.22 8.25 8.45
N SER A 116 -16.06 7.46 9.53
CA SER A 116 -17.12 7.17 10.51
C SER A 116 -17.40 8.31 11.52
N ILE A 117 -16.47 9.27 11.68
CA ILE A 117 -16.59 10.37 12.67
C ILE A 117 -17.16 11.65 12.01
N GLN A 118 -17.33 11.68 10.69
CA GLN A 118 -17.90 12.83 9.98
C GLN A 118 -19.45 12.85 9.93
N TYR A 119 -20.12 12.03 10.75
CA TYR A 119 -21.58 11.99 10.90
C TYR A 119 -22.04 12.31 12.32
#